data_AF-Q0W185-F1
#
_entry.id   AF-Q0W185-F1
#
_cell.length_a   1.000
_cell.length_b   1.000
_cell.length_c   1.000
_cell.angle_alpha   90.00
_cell.angle_beta   90.00
_cell.angle_gamma   90.00
#
_symmetry.space_group_name_H-M   'P 1'
#
loop_
_entity.id
_entity.type
_entity.pdbx_description
1 polymer ?
#
loop_
_entity_poly.entity_id
_entity_poly.type
_entity_poly.pdbx_seq_one_letter_code
_entity_poly.pdbx_strand_id
1 'polypeptide(L)'
;MASAPVINRKEPILSLILSFLVPGLGQIYNGQVKKGLVLLVAYFLLCWTCIAPLIIWIYGLYDGYTVAAAINCGEHQPDWFS
;
A
#
# COMPACT_ATOMS: atom_id res chain seq x y z
N MET A 1 -1.92 32.84 8.70
CA MET A 1 -1.76 31.63 9.54
C MET A 1 -1.88 30.44 8.60
N ALA A 2 -0.80 29.73 8.31
CA ALA A 2 -0.89 28.53 7.48
C ALA A 2 -1.78 27.53 8.23
N SER A 3 -2.89 27.11 7.63
CA SER A 3 -3.73 26.05 8.19
C SER A 3 -2.87 24.80 8.31
N ALA A 4 -2.73 24.25 9.52
CA ALA A 4 -2.01 22.99 9.72
C ALA A 4 -2.56 21.94 8.74
N PRO A 5 -1.71 21.16 8.05
CA PRO A 5 -2.19 20.15 7.13
C PRO A 5 -3.09 19.17 7.89
N VAL A 6 -4.29 18.91 7.35
CA VAL A 6 -5.20 17.90 7.89
C VAL A 6 -4.57 16.54 7.60
N ILE A 7 -3.81 16.00 8.55
CA ILE A 7 -3.23 14.66 8.44
C ILE A 7 -4.36 13.64 8.60
N ASN A 8 -4.78 13.03 7.49
CA ASN A 8 -5.75 11.95 7.48
C ASN A 8 -5.06 10.68 8.01
N ARG A 9 -5.11 10.48 9.33
CA ARG A 9 -4.52 9.30 9.97
C ARG A 9 -5.08 8.02 9.34
N LYS A 10 -4.19 7.08 9.05
CA LYS A 10 -4.49 5.77 8.47
C LYS A 10 -4.24 4.71 9.53
N GLU A 11 -5.09 3.68 9.58
CA GLU A 11 -4.88 2.59 10.51
C GLU A 11 -3.92 1.55 9.87
N PRO A 12 -2.68 1.38 10.37
CA PRO A 12 -1.70 0.50 9.72
C PRO A 12 -2.12 -0.96 9.74
N ILE A 13 -2.84 -1.36 10.80
CA ILE A 13 -3.41 -2.71 10.94
C ILE A 13 -4.51 -2.93 9.89
N LEU A 14 -5.36 -1.94 9.63
CA LEU A 14 -6.35 -2.04 8.56
C LEU A 14 -5.67 -2.13 7.20
N SER A 15 -4.67 -1.29 6.92
CA SER A 15 -3.89 -1.37 5.68
C SER A 15 -3.24 -2.75 5.48
N LEU A 16 -2.68 -3.32 6.56
CA LEU A 16 -2.12 -4.68 6.56
C LEU A 16 -3.19 -5.73 6.22
N ILE A 17 -4.36 -5.67 6.87
CA ILE A 17 -5.47 -6.61 6.61
C ILE A 17 -5.97 -6.46 5.16
N LEU A 18 -6.05 -5.24 4.65
CA LEU A 18 -6.41 -5.00 3.26
C LEU A 18 -5.40 -5.63 2.30
N SER A 19 -4.09 -5.40 2.51
CA SER A 19 -3.02 -6.03 1.73
C SER A 19 -2.96 -7.56 1.89
N PHE A 20 -3.32 -8.09 3.06
CA PHE A 20 -3.42 -9.52 3.31
C PHE A 20 -4.51 -10.17 2.43
N LEU A 21 -5.69 -9.55 2.37
CA LEU A 21 -6.82 -10.08 1.61
C LEU A 21 -6.58 -9.99 0.10
N VAL A 22 -6.09 -8.85 -0.37
CA VAL A 22 -5.75 -8.65 -1.78
C VAL A 22 -4.52 -7.75 -1.89
N PRO A 23 -3.44 -8.21 -2.56
CA PRO A 23 -2.25 -7.39 -2.74
C PRO A 23 -2.58 -6.11 -3.50
N GLY A 24 -2.11 -4.97 -2.98
CA GLY A 24 -2.36 -3.64 -3.54
C GLY A 24 -3.51 -2.86 -2.87
N LEU A 25 -4.39 -3.50 -2.09
CA LEU A 25 -5.50 -2.79 -1.43
C LEU A 25 -5.05 -1.88 -0.29
N GLY A 26 -4.05 -2.27 0.51
CA GLY A 26 -3.49 -1.41 1.56
C GLY A 26 -2.87 -0.14 0.97
N GLN A 27 -2.19 -0.25 -0.17
CA GLN A 27 -1.66 0.90 -0.91
C GLN A 27 -2.78 1.84 -1.40
N ILE A 28 -3.89 1.29 -1.93
CA ILE A 28 -5.04 2.10 -2.36
C ILE A 28 -5.67 2.82 -1.15
N TYR A 29 -5.82 2.15 0.00
CA TYR A 29 -6.32 2.75 1.23
C TYR A 29 -5.42 3.88 1.76
N ASN A 30 -4.11 3.73 1.61
CA ASN A 30 -3.11 4.75 1.94
C ASN A 30 -3.08 5.92 0.95
N GLY A 31 -3.90 5.91 -0.12
CA GLY A 31 -3.92 6.94 -1.16
C GLY A 31 -2.91 6.72 -2.28
N GLN A 32 -2.13 5.64 -2.24
CA GLN A 32 -1.15 5.26 -3.27
C GLN A 32 -1.80 4.37 -4.34
N VAL A 33 -2.81 4.91 -5.03
CA VAL A 33 -3.65 4.16 -5.99
C VAL A 33 -2.81 3.53 -7.10
N LYS A 34 -1.85 4.28 -7.66
CA LYS A 34 -1.00 3.78 -8.74
C LYS A 34 -0.14 2.60 -8.29
N LYS A 35 0.41 2.65 -7.07
CA LYS A 35 1.19 1.53 -6.50
C LYS A 35 0.33 0.30 -6.30
N GLY A 36 -0.85 0.48 -5.70
CA GLY A 36 -1.77 -0.62 -5.46
C GLY A 36 -2.25 -1.29 -6.74
N LEU A 37 -2.53 -0.51 -7.79
CA LEU A 37 -2.94 -1.04 -9.09
C LEU A 37 -1.84 -1.87 -9.75
N VAL A 38 -0.59 -1.39 -9.72
CA VAL A 38 0.55 -2.13 -10.28
C VAL A 38 0.77 -3.44 -9.53
N LEU A 39 0.66 -3.46 -8.19
CA LEU A 39 0.76 -4.70 -7.41
C LEU A 39 -0.36 -5.68 -7.72
N LEU A 40 -1.59 -5.19 -7.88
CA LEU A 40 -2.74 -6.02 -8.22
C LEU A 40 -2.58 -6.63 -9.61
N VAL A 41 -2.20 -5.82 -10.62
CA VAL A 41 -1.94 -6.31 -11.98
C VAL A 41 -0.78 -7.30 -12.00
N ALA A 42 0.34 -7.00 -11.32
CA ALA A 42 1.48 -7.90 -11.25
C ALA A 42 1.10 -9.24 -10.59
N TYR A 43 0.29 -9.22 -9.53
CA TYR A 43 -0.20 -10.42 -8.88
C TYR A 43 -1.04 -11.28 -9.83
N PHE A 44 -2.01 -10.69 -10.55
CA PHE A 44 -2.83 -11.43 -11.52
C PHE A 44 -2.03 -11.92 -12.73
N LEU A 45 -1.04 -11.16 -13.20
CA LEU A 45 -0.18 -11.56 -14.30
C LEU A 45 0.76 -12.71 -13.95
N LEU A 46 1.12 -12.85 -12.67
CA LEU A 46 2.08 -13.85 -12.20
C LEU A 46 1.43 -14.96 -11.36
N CYS A 47 0.10 -14.95 -11.19
CA CYS A 47 -0.63 -15.90 -10.36
C CYS A 47 -0.50 -17.35 -10.83
N TRP A 48 -0.18 -17.57 -12.11
CA TRP A 48 0.07 -18.89 -12.70
C TRP A 48 1.44 -19.47 -12.32
N THR A 49 2.31 -18.68 -11.69
CA THR A 49 3.60 -19.13 -11.16
C THR A 49 3.49 -19.43 -9.67
N CYS A 50 4.29 -20.37 -9.15
CA CYS A 50 4.19 -20.76 -7.73
C CYS A 50 4.87 -19.78 -6.76
N ILE A 51 5.94 -19.08 -7.19
CA ILE A 51 6.82 -18.33 -6.28
C ILE A 51 6.60 -16.82 -6.39
N ALA A 52 6.46 -16.27 -7.60
CA ALA A 52 6.34 -14.83 -7.80
C ALA A 52 5.12 -14.18 -7.10
N PRO A 53 3.91 -14.78 -7.10
CA PRO A 53 2.78 -14.16 -6.41
C PRO A 53 2.96 -14.13 -4.89
N LEU A 54 3.67 -15.10 -4.30
CA LEU A 54 4.00 -15.09 -2.87
C LEU A 54 4.94 -13.93 -2.52
N ILE A 55 5.97 -13.69 -3.34
CA ILE A 55 6.90 -12.56 -3.15
C ILE A 55 6.14 -11.24 -3.24
N ILE A 56 5.29 -11.08 -4.26
CA ILE A 56 4.49 -9.86 -4.46
C ILE A 56 3.52 -9.64 -3.30
N TRP A 57 2.90 -10.71 -2.80
CA TRP A 57 1.97 -10.63 -1.68
C TRP A 57 2.66 -10.22 -0.37
N ILE A 58 3.81 -10.83 -0.04
CA ILE A 58 4.61 -10.45 1.15
C ILE A 58 5.10 -9.01 1.04
N TYR A 59 5.59 -8.61 -0.15
CA TYR A 59 6.00 -7.23 -0.39
C TYR A 59 4.84 -6.25 -0.19
N GLY A 60 3.66 -6.54 -0.75
CA GLY A 60 2.47 -5.69 -0.63
C GLY A 60 1.97 -5.53 0.80
N LEU A 61 2.12 -6.57 1.64
CA LEU A 61 1.86 -6.54 3.09
C LEU A 61 2.80 -5.59 3.82
N TYR A 62 4.11 -5.79 3.64
CA TYR A 62 5.13 -4.99 4.31
C TYR A 62 5.03 -3.51 3.91
N ASP A 63 4.93 -3.24 2.61
CA ASP A 63 4.80 -1.90 2.06
C ASP A 63 3.51 -1.22 2.55
N GLY A 64 2.36 -1.90 2.48
CA GLY A 64 1.08 -1.34 2.95
C GLY A 64 1.09 -0.94 4.43
N TYR A 65 1.74 -1.73 5.29
CA TYR A 65 1.89 -1.41 6.72
C TYR A 65 2.83 -0.24 6.96
N THR A 66 4.02 -0.27 6.35
CA THR A 66 5.05 0.77 6.57
C THR A 66 4.62 2.12 6.01
N VAL A 67 3.94 2.15 4.86
CA VAL A 67 3.35 3.36 4.29
C VAL A 67 2.29 3.95 5.23
N ALA A 68 1.38 3.14 5.76
CA ALA A 68 0.34 3.62 6.67
C ALA A 68 0.94 4.20 7.96
N ALA A 69 1.99 3.56 8.50
CA ALA A 69 2.73 4.08 9.65
C ALA A 69 3.44 5.40 9.32
N ALA A 70 4.05 5.52 8.13
CA ALA A 70 4.73 6.74 7.70
C ALA A 70 3.75 7.93 7.55
N ILE A 71 2.57 7.70 6.96
CA ILE A 71 1.50 8.72 6.84
C ILE A 71 1.08 9.24 8.21
N ASN A 72 0.98 8.35 9.21
CA ASN A 72 0.64 8.76 10.58
C ASN A 72 1.72 9.62 11.25
N CYS A 73 2.98 9.45 10.87
CA CYS A 73 4.09 10.29 11.33
C CYS A 73 4.17 11.64 10.61
N GLY A 74 3.28 11.91 9.65
CA GLY A 74 3.28 13.13 8.85
C GLY A 74 4.17 13.07 7.61
N GLU A 75 4.68 11.89 7.27
CA GLU A 75 5.49 11.68 6.06
C GLU A 75 4.58 11.65 4.82
N HIS A 76 4.85 12.50 3.84
CA HIS A 76 4.20 12.37 2.53
C HIS A 76 4.94 11.30 1.73
N GLN A 77 4.35 10.11 1.63
CA GLN A 77 4.99 9.01 0.94
C GLN A 77 4.61 9.00 -0.55
N PRO A 78 5.56 9.24 -1.47
CA PRO A 78 5.28 9.39 -2.90
C PRO A 78 4.72 8.09 -3.49
N ASP A 79 3.83 8.24 -4.48
CA ASP A 79 3.44 7.12 -5.33
C ASP A 79 4.58 6.77 -6.30
N TRP A 80 4.50 5.66 -7.03
CA TRP A 80 5.62 5.26 -7.92
C TRP A 80 5.85 6.17 -9.12
N PHE A 81 4.94 7.09 -9.38
CA PHE A 81 4.94 7.93 -10.58
C PHE A 81 4.75 9.41 -10.22
N SER A 82 5.12 9.81 -9.01
CA SER A 82 4.99 11.17 -8.47
C SER A 82 6.23 11.57 -7.70
#